data_AF-A0A5Q3LAY9-F1
#
_entry.id   AF-A0A5Q3LAY9-F1
#
_cell.length_a   1.000
_cell.length_b   1.000
_cell.length_c   1.000
_cell.angle_alpha   90.00
_cell.angle_beta   90.00
_cell.angle_gamma   90.00
#
_symmetry.space_group_name_H-M   'P 1'
#
loop_
_entity.id
_entity.type
_entity.pdbx_description
1 polymer ?
#
loop_
_entity_poly.entity_id
_entity_poly.type
_entity_poly.pdbx_seq_one_letter_code
_entity_poly.pdbx_strand_id
1 'polypeptide(L)'
;MSVSEVYANPEVQEVISLHEDLFTDEFRRLSVCEQLERQAQRIVEAHMAGNSAVATHVTCWHPELVGYSVDDIMSRELTLNDARETIAREYGFDDWANAEAQGSEPPNPEFEETVDAILAGDVASLQTVLEQRPSLVHERSSFGHRSTLLHYVGCNGVETYRQVVPLKLAQVAQTLLDAGADVNATAEMYGGNCTTIALLITSAFPAEAGVADEVVKVLVNAGAVTDGS
;
A
#
# COMPACT_ATOMS: atom_id res chain seq x y z
N MET A 1 21.79 -5.50 19.06
CA MET A 1 20.57 -5.89 18.33
C MET A 1 20.09 -4.63 17.65
N SER A 2 20.10 -4.61 16.32
CA SER A 2 19.51 -3.50 15.57
C SER A 2 18.02 -3.51 15.88
N VAL A 3 17.50 -2.46 16.50
CA VAL A 3 16.05 -2.28 16.57
C VAL A 3 15.58 -2.12 15.13
N SER A 4 14.54 -2.86 14.71
CA SER A 4 13.94 -2.65 13.39
C SER A 4 13.51 -1.18 13.31
N GLU A 5 13.98 -0.45 12.30
CA GLU A 5 13.58 0.95 12.08
C GLU A 5 12.21 1.06 11.39
N VAL A 6 11.55 -0.09 11.14
CA VAL A 6 10.22 -0.18 10.55
C VAL A 6 9.34 -1.04 11.45
N TYR A 7 8.19 -0.49 11.84
CA TYR A 7 7.11 -1.20 12.50
C TYR A 7 6.18 -1.81 11.44
N ALA A 8 5.70 -3.03 11.66
CA ALA A 8 4.46 -3.46 11.03
C ALA A 8 3.63 -4.27 12.02
N ASN A 9 2.32 -4.09 11.92
CA ASN A 9 1.36 -4.84 12.71
C ASN A 9 1.48 -6.36 12.42
N PRO A 10 1.23 -7.25 13.40
CA PRO A 10 1.33 -8.70 13.21
C PRO A 10 0.58 -9.23 11.98
N GLU A 11 -0.62 -8.73 11.68
CA GLU A 11 -1.40 -9.17 10.51
C GLU A 11 -0.72 -8.77 9.19
N VAL A 12 -0.09 -7.59 9.16
CA VAL A 12 0.71 -7.13 8.01
C VAL A 12 1.98 -7.97 7.87
N GLN A 13 2.64 -8.34 8.98
CA GLN A 13 3.81 -9.23 8.96
C GLN A 13 3.47 -10.61 8.39
N GLU A 14 2.32 -11.18 8.76
CA GLU A 14 1.84 -12.45 8.20
C GLU A 14 1.58 -12.35 6.69
N VAL A 15 1.00 -11.24 6.22
CA VAL A 15 0.80 -10.98 4.78
C VAL A 15 2.14 -10.79 4.05
N ILE A 16 3.12 -10.11 4.64
CA ILE A 16 4.48 -10.01 4.08
C ILE A 16 5.08 -11.40 3.92
N SER A 17 5.05 -12.23 4.95
CA SER A 17 5.55 -13.62 4.89
C SER A 17 4.77 -14.48 3.89
N LEU A 18 3.47 -14.24 3.71
CA LEU A 18 2.65 -14.95 2.74
C LEU A 18 3.12 -14.73 1.29
N HIS A 19 3.68 -13.57 0.96
CA HIS A 19 4.08 -13.19 -0.40
C HIS A 19 5.60 -13.03 -0.58
N GLU A 20 6.41 -13.33 0.43
CA GLU A 20 7.84 -12.96 0.49
C GLU A 20 8.67 -13.44 -0.71
N ASP A 21 8.41 -14.65 -1.18
CA ASP A 21 9.13 -15.29 -2.29
C ASP A 21 8.58 -14.89 -3.66
N LEU A 22 7.42 -14.22 -3.69
CA LEU A 22 6.78 -13.79 -4.93
C LEU A 22 7.42 -12.51 -5.49
N PHE A 23 7.79 -11.55 -4.64
CA PHE A 23 8.25 -10.21 -5.02
C PHE A 23 9.70 -10.12 -5.51
N THR A 24 10.06 -10.99 -6.45
CA THR A 24 11.37 -11.01 -7.12
C THR A 24 11.51 -9.94 -8.20
N ASP A 25 12.74 -9.71 -8.69
CA ASP A 25 13.00 -8.86 -9.87
C ASP A 25 12.24 -9.32 -11.12
N GLU A 26 12.00 -10.63 -11.26
CA GLU A 26 11.19 -11.16 -12.37
C GLU A 26 9.74 -10.71 -12.22
N PHE A 27 9.19 -10.84 -11.01
CA PHE A 27 7.82 -10.44 -10.71
C PHE A 27 7.57 -8.96 -10.99
N ARG A 28 8.50 -8.09 -10.59
CA ARG A 28 8.39 -6.64 -10.79
C ARG A 28 8.35 -6.21 -12.27
N ARG A 29 8.82 -7.07 -13.18
CA ARG A 29 8.79 -6.83 -14.64
C ARG A 29 7.52 -7.32 -15.32
N LEU A 30 6.65 -8.03 -14.60
CA LEU A 30 5.36 -8.46 -15.12
C LEU A 30 4.41 -7.27 -15.20
N SER A 31 3.42 -7.39 -16.09
CA SER A 31 2.31 -6.44 -16.14
C SER A 31 1.56 -6.40 -14.81
N VAL A 32 0.83 -5.30 -14.57
CA VAL A 32 -0.02 -5.17 -13.37
C VAL A 32 -0.95 -6.38 -13.23
N CYS A 33 -1.67 -6.76 -14.28
CA CYS A 33 -2.59 -7.89 -14.25
C CYS A 33 -1.89 -9.22 -13.89
N GLU A 34 -0.71 -9.48 -14.44
CA GLU A 34 0.04 -10.70 -14.14
C GLU A 34 0.57 -10.73 -12.70
N GLN A 35 0.96 -9.58 -12.14
CA GLN A 35 1.35 -9.47 -10.73
C GLN A 35 0.18 -9.79 -9.80
N LEU A 36 -1.01 -9.25 -10.09
CA LEU A 36 -2.21 -9.51 -9.31
C LEU A 36 -2.70 -10.96 -9.47
N GLU A 37 -2.61 -11.53 -10.68
CA GLU A 37 -2.97 -12.93 -10.94
C GLU A 37 -2.12 -13.89 -10.09
N ARG A 38 -0.80 -13.68 -10.03
CA ARG A 38 0.08 -14.52 -9.21
C ARG A 38 -0.22 -14.39 -7.72
N GLN A 39 -0.56 -13.19 -7.24
CA GLN A 39 -1.00 -12.99 -5.85
C GLN A 39 -2.35 -13.66 -5.56
N ALA A 40 -3.31 -13.57 -6.47
CA ALA A 40 -4.60 -14.26 -6.35
C ALA A 40 -4.40 -15.79 -6.26
N GLN A 41 -3.53 -16.35 -7.11
CA GLN A 41 -3.18 -17.77 -7.05
C GLN A 41 -2.51 -18.14 -5.72
N ARG A 42 -1.60 -17.30 -5.21
CA ARG A 42 -0.98 -17.48 -3.89
C ARG A 42 -2.01 -17.49 -2.76
N ILE A 43 -3.00 -16.59 -2.81
CA ILE A 43 -4.08 -16.52 -1.82
C ILE A 43 -4.88 -17.83 -1.79
N VAL A 44 -5.26 -18.38 -2.95
CA VAL A 44 -6.01 -19.65 -3.02
C VAL A 44 -5.16 -20.82 -2.49
N GLU A 45 -3.90 -20.91 -2.91
CA GLU A 45 -2.99 -21.98 -2.46
C GLU A 45 -2.77 -21.96 -0.95
N ALA A 46 -2.59 -20.77 -0.39
CA ALA A 46 -2.41 -20.59 1.04
C ALA A 46 -3.70 -20.88 1.83
N HIS A 47 -4.87 -20.48 1.33
CA HIS A 47 -6.16 -20.83 1.93
C HIS A 47 -6.35 -22.35 1.96
N MET A 48 -6.10 -23.05 0.85
CA MET A 48 -6.16 -24.51 0.76
C MET A 48 -5.17 -25.20 1.71
N ALA A 49 -4.02 -24.59 1.97
CA ALA A 49 -3.01 -25.08 2.92
C ALA A 49 -3.37 -24.77 4.38
N GLY A 50 -4.46 -24.05 4.66
CA GLY A 50 -4.89 -23.66 6.00
C GLY A 50 -4.07 -22.50 6.59
N ASN A 51 -3.37 -21.73 5.76
CA ASN A 51 -2.66 -20.54 6.21
C ASN A 51 -3.66 -19.37 6.39
N SER A 52 -3.90 -18.97 7.63
CA SER A 52 -4.87 -17.94 7.99
C SER A 52 -4.48 -16.51 7.58
N ALA A 53 -3.23 -16.27 7.17
CA ALA A 53 -2.78 -14.94 6.72
C ALA A 53 -3.63 -14.39 5.55
N VAL A 54 -4.23 -15.29 4.75
CA VAL A 54 -5.13 -14.92 3.65
C VAL A 54 -6.37 -14.18 4.13
N ALA A 55 -6.80 -14.40 5.37
CA ALA A 55 -8.00 -13.79 5.92
C ALA A 55 -7.87 -12.26 6.01
N THR A 56 -6.65 -11.73 6.17
CA THR A 56 -6.40 -10.28 6.18
C THR A 56 -6.76 -9.62 4.85
N HIS A 57 -6.42 -10.26 3.72
CA HIS A 57 -6.85 -9.78 2.40
C HIS A 57 -8.37 -9.83 2.26
N VAL A 58 -8.96 -10.99 2.57
CA VAL A 58 -10.38 -11.26 2.34
C VAL A 58 -11.28 -10.39 3.21
N THR A 59 -10.99 -10.28 4.51
CA THR A 59 -11.81 -9.50 5.44
C THR A 59 -11.76 -7.99 5.17
N CYS A 60 -10.70 -7.50 4.53
CA CYS A 60 -10.56 -6.08 4.19
C CYS A 60 -11.17 -5.73 2.84
N TRP A 61 -11.04 -6.62 1.84
CA TRP A 61 -11.24 -6.24 0.43
C TRP A 61 -12.23 -7.10 -0.36
N HIS A 62 -12.62 -8.26 0.15
CA HIS A 62 -13.56 -9.12 -0.56
C HIS A 62 -14.98 -8.50 -0.56
N PRO A 63 -15.66 -8.43 -1.71
CA PRO A 63 -16.95 -7.72 -1.84
C PRO A 63 -18.05 -8.24 -0.90
N GLU A 64 -18.11 -9.55 -0.66
CA GLU A 64 -19.13 -10.17 0.19
C GLU A 64 -18.65 -10.61 1.59
N LEU A 65 -17.34 -10.65 1.81
CA LEU A 65 -16.72 -11.22 3.02
C LEU A 65 -16.02 -10.16 3.88
N VAL A 66 -16.16 -8.88 3.51
CA VAL A 66 -15.64 -7.78 4.30
C VAL A 66 -16.15 -7.83 5.73
N GLY A 67 -15.24 -7.72 6.71
CA GLY A 67 -15.54 -7.77 8.14
C GLY A 67 -15.88 -9.14 8.72
N TYR A 68 -15.77 -10.22 7.94
CA TYR A 68 -15.93 -11.58 8.47
C TYR A 68 -14.73 -11.99 9.32
N SER A 69 -14.98 -12.90 10.27
CA SER A 69 -13.92 -13.44 11.13
C SER A 69 -12.99 -14.38 10.37
N VAL A 70 -11.77 -14.57 10.89
CA VAL A 70 -10.79 -15.53 10.34
C VAL A 70 -11.41 -16.93 10.25
N ASP A 71 -12.06 -17.40 11.31
CA ASP A 71 -12.68 -18.73 11.34
C ASP A 71 -13.77 -18.89 10.27
N ASP A 72 -14.61 -17.86 10.09
CA ASP A 72 -15.66 -17.89 9.06
C ASP A 72 -15.06 -17.95 7.65
N ILE A 73 -14.02 -17.14 7.36
CA ILE A 73 -13.34 -17.12 6.08
C ILE A 73 -12.65 -18.46 5.80
N MET A 74 -11.93 -19.01 6.78
CA MET A 74 -11.19 -20.26 6.62
C MET A 74 -12.10 -21.49 6.54
N SER A 75 -13.36 -21.39 6.99
CA SER A 75 -14.36 -22.46 6.87
C SER A 75 -15.07 -22.53 5.52
N ARG A 76 -14.92 -21.52 4.67
CA ARG A 76 -15.56 -21.39 3.36
C ARG A 76 -14.62 -21.81 2.24
N GLU A 77 -15.19 -22.17 1.10
CA GLU A 77 -14.41 -22.30 -0.13
C GLU A 77 -14.01 -20.90 -0.61
N LEU A 78 -12.73 -20.71 -0.95
CA LEU A 78 -12.21 -19.49 -1.56
C LEU A 78 -11.74 -19.82 -2.98
N THR A 79 -12.49 -19.36 -3.98
CA THR A 79 -12.17 -19.62 -5.39
C THR A 79 -11.12 -18.64 -5.92
N LEU A 80 -10.54 -18.96 -7.09
CA LEU A 80 -9.62 -18.03 -7.77
C LEU A 80 -10.31 -16.72 -8.17
N ASN A 81 -11.60 -16.76 -8.52
CA ASN A 81 -12.34 -15.53 -8.81
C ASN A 81 -12.51 -14.67 -7.56
N ASP A 82 -12.79 -15.28 -6.40
CA ASP A 82 -12.87 -14.53 -5.13
C ASP A 82 -11.53 -13.86 -4.80
N ALA A 83 -10.42 -14.59 -4.99
CA ALA A 83 -9.07 -14.06 -4.77
C ALA A 83 -8.70 -12.93 -5.75
N ARG A 84 -9.07 -13.06 -7.03
CA ARG A 84 -8.92 -12.01 -8.06
C ARG A 84 -9.70 -10.74 -7.72
N GLU A 85 -10.96 -10.89 -7.34
CA GLU A 85 -11.81 -9.77 -6.93
C GLU A 85 -11.29 -9.09 -5.67
N THR A 86 -10.76 -9.87 -4.72
CA THR A 86 -10.15 -9.36 -3.49
C THR A 86 -8.88 -8.55 -3.81
N ILE A 87 -7.93 -9.12 -4.55
CA ILE A 87 -6.65 -8.47 -4.82
C ILE A 87 -6.81 -7.25 -5.74
N ALA A 88 -7.74 -7.27 -6.69
CA ALA A 88 -8.03 -6.10 -7.51
C ALA A 88 -8.46 -4.91 -6.66
N ARG A 89 -9.38 -5.11 -5.71
CA ARG A 89 -9.88 -4.06 -4.81
C ARG A 89 -8.84 -3.57 -3.83
N GLU A 90 -8.01 -4.46 -3.31
CA GLU A 90 -6.88 -4.09 -2.48
C GLU A 90 -5.92 -3.13 -3.19
N TYR A 91 -5.69 -3.36 -4.48
CA TYR A 91 -4.88 -2.48 -5.32
C TYR A 91 -5.68 -1.27 -5.87
N GLY A 92 -6.91 -1.06 -5.39
CA GLY A 92 -7.77 0.08 -5.70
C GLY A 92 -8.45 0.02 -7.07
N PHE A 93 -8.53 -1.15 -7.71
CA PHE A 93 -9.39 -1.35 -8.87
C PHE A 93 -10.84 -1.63 -8.43
N ASP A 94 -11.82 -1.20 -9.22
CA ASP A 94 -13.24 -1.45 -8.91
C ASP A 94 -13.60 -2.95 -8.89
N ASP A 95 -13.00 -3.70 -9.82
CA ASP A 95 -13.13 -5.14 -9.98
C ASP A 95 -11.93 -5.75 -10.75
N TRP A 96 -11.96 -7.07 -10.94
CA TRP A 96 -10.92 -7.77 -11.69
C TRP A 96 -10.83 -7.34 -13.17
N ALA A 97 -11.96 -7.08 -13.81
CA ALA A 97 -12.00 -6.69 -15.22
C ALA A 97 -11.29 -5.34 -15.45
N ASN A 98 -11.38 -4.41 -14.49
CA ASN A 98 -10.62 -3.16 -14.51
C ASN A 98 -9.10 -3.39 -14.41
N ALA A 99 -8.66 -4.36 -13.61
CA ALA A 99 -7.25 -4.73 -13.53
C ALA A 99 -6.74 -5.36 -14.83
N GLU A 100 -7.53 -6.25 -15.46
CA GLU A 100 -7.22 -6.84 -16.76
C GLU A 100 -7.13 -5.79 -17.87
N ALA A 101 -7.98 -4.78 -17.82
CA ALA A 101 -8.02 -3.69 -18.80
C ALA A 101 -6.78 -2.78 -18.76
N GLN A 102 -5.97 -2.84 -17.70
CA GLN A 102 -4.73 -2.04 -17.57
C GLN A 102 -3.66 -2.42 -18.60
N GLY A 103 -3.78 -3.60 -19.21
CA GLY A 103 -2.92 -4.05 -20.30
C GLY A 103 -1.62 -4.68 -19.82
N SER A 104 -0.64 -4.72 -20.72
CA SER A 104 0.60 -5.50 -20.56
C SER A 104 1.79 -4.71 -20.02
N GLU A 105 1.61 -3.44 -19.65
CA GLU A 105 2.71 -2.61 -19.16
C GLU A 105 2.99 -2.92 -17.67
N PRO A 106 4.27 -3.09 -17.28
CA PRO A 106 4.64 -3.20 -15.89
C PRO A 106 4.47 -1.86 -15.15
N PRO A 107 4.40 -1.86 -13.81
CA PRO A 107 4.56 -0.65 -13.01
C PRO A 107 5.86 0.09 -13.33
N ASN A 108 5.87 1.42 -13.14
CA ASN A 108 7.09 2.21 -13.35
C ASN A 108 8.15 1.81 -12.30
N PRO A 109 9.27 1.19 -12.69
CA PRO A 109 10.24 0.65 -11.73
C PRO A 109 10.84 1.72 -10.82
N GLU A 110 11.11 2.94 -11.34
CA GLU A 110 11.68 4.02 -10.53
C GLU A 110 10.67 4.52 -9.47
N PHE A 111 9.37 4.54 -9.82
CA PHE A 111 8.32 4.86 -8.85
C PHE A 111 8.24 3.78 -7.76
N GLU A 112 8.21 2.50 -8.14
CA GLU A 112 8.14 1.38 -7.20
C GLU A 112 9.37 1.29 -6.28
N GLU A 113 10.58 1.51 -6.80
CA GLU A 113 11.80 1.55 -6.01
C GLU A 113 11.82 2.74 -5.03
N THR A 114 11.23 3.87 -5.43
CA THR A 114 11.09 5.03 -4.54
C THR A 114 10.07 4.78 -3.43
N VAL A 115 8.99 4.05 -3.74
CA VAL A 115 8.05 3.54 -2.72
C VAL A 115 8.78 2.61 -1.74
N ASP A 116 9.61 1.68 -2.22
CA ASP A 116 10.40 0.82 -1.34
C ASP A 116 11.31 1.63 -0.39
N ALA A 117 11.95 2.70 -0.89
CA ALA A 117 12.76 3.60 -0.06
C ALA A 117 11.92 4.35 1.00
N ILE A 118 10.71 4.79 0.65
CA ILE A 118 9.75 5.40 1.58
C ILE A 118 9.40 4.40 2.70
N LEU A 119 9.04 3.17 2.35
CA LEU A 119 8.61 2.12 3.28
C LEU A 119 9.75 1.58 4.15
N ALA A 120 10.99 1.70 3.67
CA ALA A 120 12.19 1.41 4.46
C ALA A 120 12.60 2.57 5.40
N GLY A 121 12.03 3.77 5.22
CA GLY A 121 12.51 4.98 5.90
C GLY A 121 13.90 5.43 5.45
N ASP A 122 14.31 5.05 4.23
CA ASP A 122 15.60 5.42 3.66
C ASP A 122 15.56 6.84 3.07
N VAL A 123 15.63 7.81 3.98
CA VAL A 123 15.61 9.24 3.65
C VAL A 123 16.77 9.62 2.71
N ALA A 124 17.93 8.98 2.84
CA ALA A 124 19.11 9.34 2.03
C ALA A 124 18.93 8.91 0.56
N SER A 125 18.46 7.69 0.32
CA SER A 125 18.14 7.23 -1.03
C SER A 125 16.98 8.02 -1.62
N LEU A 126 15.95 8.31 -0.82
CA LEU A 126 14.81 9.13 -1.25
C LEU A 126 15.25 10.54 -1.69
N GLN A 127 16.07 11.23 -0.90
CA GLN A 127 16.63 12.55 -1.26
C GLN A 127 17.40 12.47 -2.58
N THR A 128 18.27 11.46 -2.72
CA THR A 128 19.10 11.28 -3.92
C THR A 128 18.26 11.12 -5.18
N VAL A 129 17.21 10.30 -5.14
CA VAL A 129 16.32 10.09 -6.29
C VAL A 129 15.53 11.37 -6.60
N LEU A 130 14.99 12.06 -5.60
CA LEU A 130 14.19 13.27 -5.81
C LEU A 130 15.02 14.47 -6.29
N GLU A 131 16.30 14.56 -5.91
CA GLU A 131 17.24 15.55 -6.48
C GLU A 131 17.49 15.31 -7.98
N GLN A 132 17.54 14.04 -8.39
CA GLN A 132 17.76 13.65 -9.80
C GLN A 132 16.49 13.77 -10.65
N ARG A 133 15.33 13.41 -10.09
CA ARG A 133 14.03 13.43 -10.76
C ARG A 133 12.94 14.07 -9.88
N PRO A 134 12.93 15.40 -9.71
CA PRO A 134 11.94 16.09 -8.89
C PRO A 134 10.49 15.88 -9.35
N SER A 135 10.25 15.58 -10.63
CA SER A 135 8.88 15.36 -11.13
C SER A 135 8.20 14.12 -10.56
N LEU A 136 8.97 13.19 -9.96
CA LEU A 136 8.47 11.91 -9.47
C LEU A 136 7.42 12.06 -8.36
N VAL A 137 7.48 13.13 -7.54
CA VAL A 137 6.47 13.41 -6.50
C VAL A 137 5.07 13.72 -7.06
N HIS A 138 4.97 14.04 -8.35
CA HIS A 138 3.70 14.29 -9.05
C HIS A 138 3.23 13.09 -9.88
N GLU A 139 4.04 12.03 -9.98
CA GLU A 139 3.66 10.80 -10.64
C GLU A 139 2.69 9.98 -9.78
N ARG A 140 2.03 9.03 -10.42
CA ARG A 140 1.01 8.19 -9.80
C ARG A 140 1.31 6.72 -10.07
N SER A 141 1.03 5.89 -9.07
CA SER A 141 1.10 4.44 -9.18
C SER A 141 0.32 3.93 -10.38
N SER A 142 0.83 2.88 -11.01
CA SER A 142 0.18 2.16 -12.11
C SER A 142 -1.03 1.33 -11.64
N PHE A 143 -1.24 1.18 -10.33
CA PHE A 143 -2.36 0.47 -9.74
C PHE A 143 -3.62 1.35 -9.64
N GLY A 144 -4.76 0.70 -9.37
CA GLY A 144 -6.09 1.32 -9.38
C GLY A 144 -6.26 2.46 -8.38
N HIS A 145 -5.59 2.40 -7.23
CA HIS A 145 -5.62 3.48 -6.24
C HIS A 145 -4.92 4.77 -6.70
N ARG A 146 -4.09 4.74 -7.76
CA ARG A 146 -3.43 5.93 -8.37
C ARG A 146 -2.68 6.83 -7.38
N SER A 147 -2.15 6.26 -6.30
CA SER A 147 -1.42 6.98 -5.25
C SER A 147 -0.22 7.74 -5.79
N THR A 148 0.03 8.94 -5.28
CA THR A 148 1.35 9.59 -5.37
C THR A 148 2.29 9.02 -4.30
N LEU A 149 3.59 9.34 -4.37
CA LEU A 149 4.56 8.95 -3.34
C LEU A 149 4.13 9.39 -1.92
N LEU A 150 3.53 10.58 -1.78
CA LEU A 150 3.10 11.10 -0.48
C LEU A 150 1.93 10.31 0.11
N HIS A 151 1.11 9.61 -0.68
CA HIS A 151 0.01 8.80 -0.13
C HIS A 151 0.52 7.59 0.65
N TYR A 152 1.69 7.03 0.30
CA TYR A 152 2.30 5.93 1.04
C TYR A 152 2.68 6.31 2.48
N VAL A 153 2.83 7.61 2.79
CA VAL A 153 3.02 8.10 4.17
C VAL A 153 1.78 7.86 5.04
N GLY A 154 0.60 7.69 4.44
CA GLY A 154 -0.62 7.35 5.18
C GLY A 154 -0.60 5.95 5.80
N CYS A 155 0.27 5.05 5.32
CA CYS A 155 0.36 3.64 5.75
C CYS A 155 -1.02 2.94 5.78
N ASN A 156 -1.88 3.29 4.81
CA ASN A 156 -3.27 2.88 4.74
C ASN A 156 -3.80 3.08 3.31
N GLY A 157 -4.72 2.22 2.86
CA GLY A 157 -5.34 2.33 1.55
C GLY A 157 -4.40 2.01 0.38
N VAL A 158 -3.32 1.29 0.66
CA VAL A 158 -2.37 0.77 -0.32
C VAL A 158 -2.29 -0.75 -0.16
N GLU A 159 -1.38 -1.41 -0.88
CA GLU A 159 -1.21 -2.86 -0.82
C GLU A 159 -0.96 -3.31 0.63
N THR A 160 -1.65 -4.34 1.11
CA THR A 160 -1.65 -4.70 2.55
C THR A 160 -0.24 -4.95 3.07
N TYR A 161 0.61 -5.62 2.29
CA TYR A 161 2.00 -5.89 2.64
C TYR A 161 2.88 -4.62 2.70
N ARG A 162 2.46 -3.53 2.07
CA ARG A 162 3.14 -2.22 2.07
C ARG A 162 2.65 -1.28 3.17
N GLN A 163 1.65 -1.66 3.96
CA GLN A 163 1.15 -0.85 5.08
C GLN A 163 2.07 -0.95 6.33
N VAL A 164 3.37 -0.76 6.12
CA VAL A 164 4.40 -0.71 7.14
C VAL A 164 4.69 0.74 7.54
N VAL A 165 5.27 0.93 8.73
CA VAL A 165 5.48 2.25 9.34
C VAL A 165 6.97 2.45 9.69
N PRO A 166 7.73 3.16 8.85
CA PRO A 166 9.08 3.58 9.21
C PRO A 166 9.06 4.50 10.44
N LEU A 167 9.97 4.31 11.40
CA LEU A 167 10.09 5.22 12.55
C LEU A 167 10.54 6.63 12.15
N LYS A 168 11.11 6.78 10.95
CA LYS A 168 11.51 8.06 10.33
C LYS A 168 10.41 8.66 9.44
N LEU A 169 9.15 8.19 9.53
CA LEU A 169 8.07 8.58 8.62
C LEU A 169 7.86 10.10 8.51
N ALA A 170 8.03 10.86 9.60
CA ALA A 170 7.94 12.32 9.57
C ALA A 170 9.03 12.97 8.69
N GLN A 171 10.26 12.43 8.71
CA GLN A 171 11.35 12.90 7.86
C GLN A 171 11.13 12.52 6.40
N VAL A 172 10.58 11.33 6.15
CA VAL A 172 10.16 10.90 4.80
C VAL A 172 9.10 11.84 4.25
N ALA A 173 8.05 12.15 5.04
CA ALA A 173 7.01 13.09 4.66
C ALA A 173 7.58 14.48 4.34
N GLN A 174 8.45 15.01 5.21
CA GLN A 174 9.10 16.30 4.99
C GLN A 174 9.94 16.30 3.71
N THR A 175 10.68 15.23 3.44
CA THR A 175 11.51 15.09 2.22
C THR A 175 10.67 15.16 0.94
N LEU A 176 9.53 14.48 0.93
CA LEU A 176 8.61 14.52 -0.21
C LEU A 176 8.01 15.91 -0.41
N LEU A 177 7.63 16.58 0.68
CA LEU A 177 7.07 17.93 0.65
C LEU A 177 8.10 18.97 0.20
N ASP A 178 9.34 18.86 0.68
CA ASP A 178 10.45 19.73 0.27
C ASP A 178 10.78 19.56 -1.22
N ALA A 179 10.57 18.36 -1.77
CA ALA A 179 10.68 18.07 -3.20
C ALA A 179 9.47 18.54 -4.02
N GLY A 180 8.44 19.11 -3.38
CA GLY A 180 7.28 19.70 -4.04
C GLY A 180 6.05 18.80 -4.13
N ALA A 181 5.96 17.72 -3.35
CA ALA A 181 4.77 16.89 -3.31
C ALA A 181 3.53 17.73 -2.94
N ASP A 182 2.44 17.54 -3.69
CA ASP A 182 1.17 18.19 -3.38
C ASP A 182 0.54 17.52 -2.15
N VAL A 183 0.54 18.25 -1.04
CA VAL A 183 0.01 17.78 0.25
C VAL A 183 -1.48 17.44 0.22
N ASN A 184 -2.23 18.03 -0.72
CA ASN A 184 -3.67 17.84 -0.89
C ASN A 184 -4.02 17.03 -2.14
N ALA A 185 -3.04 16.39 -2.79
CA ALA A 185 -3.33 15.43 -3.84
C ALA A 185 -4.25 14.33 -3.30
N THR A 186 -5.14 13.85 -4.16
CA THR A 186 -6.08 12.77 -3.85
C THR A 186 -5.70 11.48 -4.58
N ALA A 187 -6.09 10.35 -4.00
CA ALA A 187 -6.00 9.00 -4.54
C ALA A 187 -7.37 8.29 -4.52
N GLU A 188 -7.45 7.16 -5.23
CA GLU A 188 -8.70 6.51 -5.65
C GLU A 188 -9.09 5.29 -4.79
N MET A 189 -8.34 4.97 -3.73
CA MET A 189 -8.74 3.94 -2.77
C MET A 189 -10.03 4.35 -2.03
N TYR A 190 -10.77 3.36 -1.51
CA TYR A 190 -12.00 3.57 -0.71
C TYR A 190 -13.09 4.42 -1.37
N GLY A 191 -13.18 4.40 -2.71
CA GLY A 191 -14.14 5.22 -3.47
C GLY A 191 -13.64 6.64 -3.78
N GLY A 192 -12.36 6.91 -3.51
CA GLY A 192 -11.61 8.07 -3.98
C GLY A 192 -11.67 9.31 -3.11
N ASN A 193 -11.01 10.36 -3.58
CA ASN A 193 -10.78 11.63 -2.86
C ASN A 193 -10.02 11.48 -1.53
N CYS A 194 -9.23 10.42 -1.37
CA CYS A 194 -8.42 10.21 -0.17
C CYS A 194 -7.14 11.04 -0.24
N THR A 195 -6.93 11.95 0.70
CA THR A 195 -5.65 12.67 0.88
C THR A 195 -4.73 11.91 1.83
N THR A 196 -3.42 12.20 1.79
CA THR A 196 -2.46 11.59 2.73
C THR A 196 -2.86 11.78 4.20
N ILE A 197 -3.35 12.98 4.57
CA ILE A 197 -3.73 13.23 5.96
C ILE A 197 -4.98 12.44 6.36
N ALA A 198 -5.95 12.30 5.47
CA ALA A 198 -7.15 11.48 5.71
C ALA A 198 -6.79 10.00 5.91
N LEU A 199 -5.88 9.47 5.09
CA LEU A 199 -5.38 8.10 5.22
C LEU A 199 -4.63 7.89 6.54
N LEU A 200 -3.77 8.84 6.91
CA LEU A 200 -2.96 8.81 8.12
C LEU A 200 -3.80 8.79 9.40
N ILE A 201 -4.79 9.70 9.52
CA ILE A 201 -5.60 9.83 10.74
C ILE A 201 -6.61 8.69 10.92
N THR A 202 -6.94 7.99 9.83
CA THR A 202 -7.84 6.82 9.86
C THR A 202 -7.09 5.50 10.02
N SER A 203 -5.76 5.53 10.03
CA SER A 203 -4.92 4.33 10.21
C SER A 203 -4.53 4.11 11.67
N ALA A 204 -4.67 2.86 12.14
CA ALA A 204 -4.17 2.48 13.46
C ALA A 204 -2.64 2.35 13.50
N PHE A 205 -1.99 1.97 12.39
CA PHE A 205 -0.58 1.57 12.42
C PHE A 205 0.39 2.72 12.77
N PRO A 206 0.26 3.93 12.20
CA PRO A 206 1.10 5.07 12.59
C PRO A 206 0.93 5.47 14.06
N ALA A 207 -0.28 5.30 14.61
CA ALA A 207 -0.57 5.57 16.02
C ALA A 207 0.06 4.51 16.94
N GLU A 208 -0.06 3.23 16.59
CA GLU A 208 0.59 2.11 17.30
C GLU A 208 2.12 2.24 17.31
N ALA A 209 2.71 2.71 16.20
CA ALA A 209 4.13 2.98 16.08
C ALA A 209 4.58 4.26 16.83
N GLY A 210 3.64 5.09 17.31
CA GLY A 210 3.92 6.33 18.03
C GLY A 210 4.45 7.47 17.17
N VAL A 211 4.27 7.43 15.84
CA VAL A 211 4.78 8.44 14.90
C VAL A 211 3.70 9.36 14.33
N ALA A 212 2.42 9.00 14.45
CA ALA A 212 1.29 9.71 13.83
C ALA A 212 1.30 11.22 14.10
N ASP A 213 1.44 11.63 15.37
CA ASP A 213 1.37 13.04 15.78
C ASP A 213 2.44 13.92 15.11
N GLU A 214 3.63 13.38 14.88
CA GLU A 214 4.71 14.12 14.23
C GLU A 214 4.44 14.27 12.74
N VAL A 215 3.97 13.22 12.08
CA VAL A 215 3.61 13.23 10.66
C VAL A 215 2.44 14.17 10.40
N VAL A 216 1.41 14.16 11.25
CA VAL A 216 0.28 15.11 11.15
C VAL A 216 0.77 16.55 11.21
N LYS A 217 1.69 16.88 12.14
CA LYS A 217 2.26 18.24 12.22
C LYS A 217 2.99 18.63 10.94
N VAL A 218 3.78 17.73 10.36
CA VAL A 218 4.48 17.96 9.09
C VAL A 218 3.49 18.28 7.96
N LEU A 219 2.46 17.45 7.80
CA LEU A 219 1.43 17.63 6.77
C LEU A 219 0.64 18.94 6.97
N VAL A 220 0.20 19.22 8.20
CA VAL A 220 -0.55 20.46 8.51
C VAL A 220 0.31 21.70 8.27
N ASN A 221 1.59 21.69 8.65
CA ASN A 221 2.51 22.79 8.39
C ASN A 221 2.73 23.03 6.90
N ALA A 222 2.63 21.98 6.07
CA ALA A 222 2.68 22.07 4.62
C ALA A 222 1.35 22.46 3.97
N GLY A 223 0.27 22.63 4.75
CA GLY A 223 -1.04 23.09 4.27
C GLY A 223 -2.05 21.98 3.99
N ALA A 224 -1.90 20.80 4.61
CA ALA A 224 -2.90 19.74 4.54
C ALA A 224 -4.26 20.20 5.09
N VAL A 225 -5.33 19.94 4.34
CA VAL A 225 -6.70 20.20 4.78
C VAL A 225 -7.20 19.03 5.63
N THR A 226 -7.57 19.30 6.89
CA THR A 226 -8.00 18.33 7.90
C THR A 226 -9.52 18.31 8.09
N ASP A 227 -10.26 18.55 7.00
CA ASP A 227 -11.72 18.65 6.86
C ASP A 227 -12.24 20.10 6.76
N GLY A 228 -12.93 20.41 5.63
CA GLY A 228 -13.98 21.43 5.54
C GLY A 228 -13.63 22.91 5.76
N SER A 229 -12.67 23.47 5.04
CA SER A 229 -12.57 24.93 4.83
C SER A 229 -12.94 25.34 3.41
#